data_AF-A0A2A2FXY5-F1
#
_entry.id   AF-A0A2A2FXY5-F1
#
_cell.length_a   1.000
_cell.length_b   1.000
_cell.length_c   1.000
_cell.angle_alpha   90.00
_cell.angle_beta   90.00
_cell.angle_gamma   90.00
#
_symmetry.space_group_name_H-M   'P 1'
#
loop_
_entity.id
_entity.type
_entity.pdbx_description
1 polymer ?
#
loop_
_entity_poly.entity_id
_entity_poly.type
_entity_poly.pdbx_seq_one_letter_code
_entity_poly.pdbx_strand_id
1 'polypeptide(L)'
;MSTAAHLSAPAPPHPGTAVRARTVRLVSEDAGLRATVERVCAAAGADLLADPPGAAAATAPGTLADTELVDVRHAVRGRVRPGTVLVGRPEDPGIWDRAADLGGCAVAVLPDAAGWLADLLTARPGGPAGPGGTGRVLGVLGAVGGAGTSTLACWLADRAAHEDRPAVLVDADRAGCGIDVLLGLEDQDGLRWPDLLRIAGTVHAEQLWPAMARTGQLRWLSWDRSQPDGAAAPYAGVLEALRRAAALVVVDLGRAGAGTADTAALCDEVLVLTPRTVRGVLAARWAAGSLAGASARLVPAGLNVADVDDALAAATTGLPVAGSLRFSGAVPEAAETGRLLEAGRSRRLARDVAGLLEAVGAAP
;
A
#
# COMPACT_ATOMS: atom_id res chain seq x y z
N MET A 1 -61.73 31.65 7.93
CA MET A 1 -60.69 31.04 7.08
C MET A 1 -59.44 30.89 7.93
N SER A 2 -59.18 29.68 8.43
CA SER A 2 -58.11 29.38 9.39
C SER A 2 -57.21 28.32 8.80
N THR A 3 -55.92 28.65 8.68
CA THR A 3 -54.82 27.84 8.16
C THR A 3 -54.21 27.03 9.31
N ALA A 4 -54.29 25.70 9.25
CA ALA A 4 -53.58 24.80 10.17
C ALA A 4 -52.45 24.09 9.42
N ALA A 5 -51.22 24.30 9.88
CA ALA A 5 -50.01 23.69 9.38
C ALA A 5 -49.90 22.23 9.87
N HIS A 6 -49.71 21.29 8.95
CA HIS A 6 -49.40 19.90 9.26
C HIS A 6 -47.92 19.77 9.63
N LEU A 7 -47.64 19.51 10.91
CA LEU A 7 -46.35 19.03 11.39
C LEU A 7 -46.27 17.51 11.15
N SER A 8 -45.32 17.08 10.34
CA SER A 8 -45.06 15.66 10.05
C SER A 8 -44.18 15.07 11.16
N ALA A 9 -44.57 13.90 11.69
CA ALA A 9 -43.83 13.20 12.74
C ALA A 9 -42.51 12.60 12.21
N PRO A 10 -41.45 12.50 13.05
CA PRO A 10 -40.18 11.93 12.64
C PRO A 10 -40.28 10.41 12.41
N ALA A 11 -39.66 9.94 11.33
CA ALA A 11 -39.58 8.53 10.97
C ALA A 11 -38.78 7.71 12.01
N PRO A 12 -39.11 6.42 12.21
CA PRO A 12 -38.39 5.56 13.15
C PRO A 12 -36.94 5.29 12.68
N PRO A 13 -35.99 5.11 13.60
CA PRO A 13 -34.60 4.82 13.25
C PRO A 13 -34.49 3.46 12.55
N HIS A 14 -33.73 3.41 11.45
CA HIS A 14 -33.40 2.17 10.76
C HIS A 14 -32.63 1.21 11.67
N PRO A 15 -32.89 -0.12 11.61
CA PRO A 15 -32.16 -1.10 12.39
C PRO A 15 -30.68 -1.06 12.01
N GLY A 16 -29.82 -0.81 12.99
CA GLY A 16 -28.37 -0.78 12.82
C GLY A 16 -27.86 -2.08 12.23
N THR A 17 -26.97 -1.97 11.24
CA THR A 17 -26.16 -3.08 10.76
C THR A 17 -25.40 -3.68 11.93
N ALA A 18 -25.78 -4.89 12.35
CA ALA A 18 -25.03 -5.66 13.34
C ALA A 18 -23.59 -5.82 12.84
N VAL A 19 -22.62 -5.36 13.64
CA VAL A 19 -21.21 -5.58 13.38
C VAL A 19 -20.96 -7.07 13.53
N ARG A 20 -20.73 -7.77 12.40
CA ARG A 20 -20.36 -9.18 12.42
C ARG A 20 -18.98 -9.30 13.07
N ALA A 21 -18.86 -10.15 14.09
CA ALA A 21 -17.56 -10.47 14.68
C ALA A 21 -16.65 -11.10 13.62
N ARG A 22 -15.38 -10.71 13.62
CA ARG A 22 -14.37 -11.25 12.68
C ARG A 22 -14.10 -12.70 12.96
N THR A 23 -13.78 -13.46 11.93
CA THR A 23 -13.42 -14.87 12.09
C THR A 23 -11.92 -15.06 11.85
N VAL A 24 -11.23 -15.56 12.88
CA VAL A 24 -9.80 -15.89 12.83
C VAL A 24 -9.68 -17.40 12.85
N ARG A 25 -8.93 -17.96 11.90
CA ARG A 25 -8.70 -19.41 11.85
C ARG A 25 -7.30 -19.71 12.35
N LEU A 26 -7.17 -20.62 13.32
CA LEU A 26 -5.88 -21.10 13.82
C LEU A 26 -5.69 -22.59 13.50
N VAL A 27 -4.57 -22.93 12.88
CA VAL A 27 -4.13 -24.32 12.68
C VAL A 27 -2.98 -24.61 13.64
N SER A 28 -3.27 -25.31 14.75
CA SER A 28 -2.27 -25.72 15.76
C SER A 28 -2.77 -26.90 16.61
N GLU A 29 -1.88 -27.83 16.94
CA GLU A 29 -2.10 -28.86 17.98
C GLU A 29 -1.73 -28.39 19.40
N ASP A 30 -1.09 -27.23 19.54
CA ASP A 30 -0.54 -26.77 20.79
C ASP A 30 -1.57 -26.00 21.62
N ALA A 31 -2.01 -26.61 22.71
CA ALA A 31 -2.98 -26.03 23.62
C ALA A 31 -2.51 -24.70 24.25
N GLY A 32 -1.20 -24.53 24.49
CA GLY A 32 -0.65 -23.31 25.07
C GLY A 32 -0.60 -22.16 24.08
N LEU A 33 -0.22 -22.45 22.83
CA LEU A 33 -0.26 -21.47 21.74
C LEU A 33 -1.72 -21.08 21.45
N ARG A 34 -2.63 -22.07 21.36
CA ARG A 34 -4.06 -21.85 21.20
C ARG A 34 -4.62 -20.94 22.28
N ALA A 35 -4.39 -21.24 23.56
CA ALA A 35 -4.89 -20.42 24.67
C ALA A 35 -4.37 -18.98 24.63
N THR A 36 -3.17 -18.76 24.07
CA THR A 36 -2.61 -17.43 23.90
C THR A 36 -3.27 -16.68 22.74
N VAL A 37 -3.48 -17.33 21.60
CA VAL A 37 -4.22 -16.78 20.46
C VAL A 37 -5.69 -16.49 20.83
N GLU A 38 -6.33 -17.35 21.61
CA GLU A 38 -7.72 -17.19 22.10
C GLU A 38 -7.85 -15.90 22.93
N ARG A 39 -6.87 -15.62 23.81
CA ARG A 39 -6.82 -14.35 24.57
C ARG A 39 -6.63 -13.14 23.66
N VAL A 40 -5.79 -13.25 22.63
CA VAL A 40 -5.55 -12.17 21.66
C VAL A 40 -6.81 -11.90 20.82
N CYS A 41 -7.51 -12.95 20.37
CA CYS A 41 -8.76 -12.83 19.63
C CYS A 41 -9.87 -12.20 20.49
N ALA A 42 -9.98 -12.62 21.75
CA ALA A 42 -10.93 -12.04 22.70
C ALA A 42 -10.67 -10.54 22.92
N ALA A 43 -9.40 -10.13 23.05
CA ALA A 43 -9.03 -8.72 23.16
C ALA A 43 -9.34 -7.92 21.88
N ALA A 44 -9.22 -8.57 20.72
CA ALA A 44 -9.50 -7.97 19.41
C ALA A 44 -10.99 -8.01 18.99
N GLY A 45 -11.87 -8.63 19.78
CA GLY A 45 -13.28 -8.83 19.40
C GLY A 45 -13.48 -9.76 18.20
N ALA A 46 -12.58 -10.72 18.01
CA ALA A 46 -12.63 -11.71 16.94
C ALA A 46 -12.98 -13.12 17.47
N ASP A 47 -13.75 -13.85 16.69
CA ASP A 47 -14.12 -15.24 16.93
C ASP A 47 -13.02 -16.18 16.42
N LEU A 48 -12.43 -16.97 17.31
CA LEU A 48 -11.40 -17.95 16.96
C LEU A 48 -12.03 -19.29 16.54
N LEU A 49 -11.70 -19.73 15.33
CA LEU A 49 -11.96 -21.06 14.80
C LEU A 49 -10.65 -21.87 14.84
N ALA A 50 -10.53 -22.77 15.82
CA ALA A 50 -9.37 -23.63 15.96
C ALA A 50 -9.57 -24.95 15.20
N ASP A 51 -8.67 -25.24 14.27
CA ASP A 51 -8.69 -26.45 13.44
C ASP A 51 -7.50 -27.36 13.74
N PRO A 52 -7.69 -28.70 13.74
CA PRO A 52 -6.59 -29.63 13.89
C PRO A 52 -5.68 -29.62 12.63
N PRO A 53 -4.37 -29.87 12.77
CA PRO A 53 -3.44 -30.04 11.66
C PRO A 53 -3.93 -31.15 10.71
N GLY A 54 -4.30 -30.76 9.49
CA GLY A 54 -4.90 -31.67 8.50
C GLY A 54 -6.28 -31.23 8.00
N ALA A 55 -7.04 -30.45 8.80
CA ALA A 55 -8.31 -29.85 8.36
C ALA A 55 -8.10 -28.69 7.35
N ALA A 56 -6.88 -28.17 7.22
CA ALA A 56 -6.51 -27.18 6.21
C ALA A 56 -6.76 -27.65 4.76
N ALA A 57 -6.83 -28.96 4.52
CA ALA A 57 -7.08 -29.55 3.20
C ALA A 57 -8.57 -29.85 2.91
N ALA A 58 -9.46 -29.74 3.91
CA ALA A 58 -10.85 -30.20 3.81
C ALA A 58 -11.89 -29.07 3.80
N THR A 59 -11.50 -27.80 3.93
CA THR A 59 -12.44 -26.69 3.82
C THR A 59 -12.88 -26.52 2.37
N ALA A 60 -14.13 -26.89 2.10
CA ALA A 60 -14.84 -26.55 0.87
C ALA A 60 -14.71 -25.04 0.58
N PRO A 61 -14.64 -24.62 -0.70
CA PRO A 61 -14.59 -23.22 -1.08
C PRO A 61 -15.86 -22.50 -0.57
N GLY A 62 -15.77 -21.76 0.54
CA GLY A 62 -16.92 -21.04 1.10
C GLY A 62 -16.79 -20.49 2.53
N THR A 63 -15.92 -21.04 3.38
CA THR A 63 -15.64 -20.47 4.72
C THR A 63 -14.38 -19.59 4.66
N LEU A 64 -14.55 -18.36 4.18
CA LEU A 64 -13.51 -17.33 4.24
C LEU A 64 -13.41 -16.83 5.69
N ALA A 65 -12.37 -17.26 6.40
CA ALA A 65 -11.91 -16.56 7.59
C ALA A 65 -11.26 -15.23 7.15
N ASP A 66 -11.38 -14.19 7.97
CA ASP A 66 -10.79 -12.87 7.69
C ASP A 66 -9.25 -12.91 7.83
N THR A 67 -8.75 -13.74 8.75
CA THR A 67 -7.31 -13.93 9.01
C THR A 67 -7.00 -15.41 9.25
N GLU A 68 -5.94 -15.92 8.62
CA GLU A 68 -5.43 -17.28 8.83
C GLU A 68 -4.12 -17.25 9.62
N LEU A 69 -4.09 -17.97 10.75
CA LEU A 69 -2.93 -18.17 11.63
C LEU A 69 -2.50 -19.63 11.55
N VAL A 70 -1.22 -19.87 11.28
CA VAL A 70 -0.67 -21.23 11.18
C VAL A 70 0.50 -21.37 12.13
N ASP A 71 0.45 -22.38 12.99
CA ASP A 71 1.60 -22.76 13.81
C ASP A 71 2.80 -23.07 12.91
N VAL A 72 3.94 -22.45 13.19
CA VAL A 72 5.17 -22.64 12.43
C VAL A 72 5.54 -24.12 12.27
N ARG A 73 5.24 -24.97 13.26
CA ARG A 73 5.51 -26.41 13.22
C ARG A 73 4.64 -27.18 12.23
N HIS A 74 3.51 -26.61 11.84
CA HIS A 74 2.56 -27.20 10.88
C HIS A 74 2.53 -26.48 9.54
N ALA A 75 3.33 -25.42 9.37
CA ALA A 75 3.42 -24.66 8.14
C ALA A 75 4.14 -25.46 7.04
N VAL A 76 3.43 -25.77 5.96
CA VAL A 76 3.96 -26.54 4.82
C VAL A 76 3.84 -25.73 3.54
N ARG A 77 4.91 -25.70 2.73
CA ARG A 77 4.95 -24.98 1.45
C ARG A 77 3.84 -25.47 0.52
N GLY A 78 3.11 -24.53 -0.09
CA GLY A 78 1.94 -24.82 -0.93
C GLY A 78 0.62 -25.02 -0.17
N ARG A 79 0.64 -25.04 1.17
CA ARG A 79 -0.58 -25.04 2.02
C ARG A 79 -0.79 -23.71 2.74
N VAL A 80 0.25 -22.88 2.84
CA VAL A 80 0.18 -21.53 3.40
C VAL A 80 -0.28 -20.56 2.30
N ARG A 81 -1.37 -19.84 2.55
CA ARG A 81 -1.92 -18.86 1.60
C ARG A 81 -1.16 -17.53 1.69
N PRO A 82 -1.08 -16.74 0.61
CA PRO A 82 -0.63 -15.35 0.70
C PRO A 82 -1.44 -14.58 1.75
N GLY A 83 -0.77 -13.87 2.66
CA GLY A 83 -1.41 -13.15 3.77
C GLY A 83 -1.61 -13.95 5.06
N THR A 84 -1.16 -15.21 5.12
CA THR A 84 -1.16 -16.00 6.37
C THR A 84 -0.11 -15.48 7.35
N VAL A 85 -0.43 -15.48 8.65
CA VAL A 85 0.53 -15.19 9.72
C VAL A 85 1.02 -16.50 10.35
N LEU A 86 2.33 -16.66 10.45
CA LEU A 86 2.94 -17.77 11.19
C LEU A 86 2.98 -17.42 12.67
N VAL A 87 2.42 -18.29 13.50
CA VAL A 87 2.48 -18.17 14.97
C VAL A 87 3.42 -19.21 15.53
N GLY A 88 4.21 -18.84 16.54
CA GLY A 88 5.10 -19.78 17.22
C GLY A 88 5.48 -19.25 18.59
N ARG A 89 6.35 -19.98 19.29
CA ARG A 89 6.88 -19.62 20.59
C ARG A 89 8.36 -19.24 20.50
N PRO A 90 8.93 -18.54 21.50
CA PRO A 90 10.35 -18.17 21.50
C PRO A 90 11.30 -19.35 21.35
N GLU A 91 10.87 -20.55 21.75
CA GLU A 91 11.67 -21.76 21.68
C GLU A 91 11.64 -22.45 20.30
N ASP A 92 10.80 -21.98 19.36
CA ASP A 92 10.69 -22.59 18.03
C ASP A 92 11.89 -22.18 17.16
N PRO A 93 12.82 -23.12 16.86
CA PRO A 93 14.04 -22.78 16.14
C PRO A 93 13.74 -22.50 14.66
N GLY A 94 14.30 -21.39 14.15
CA GLY A 94 14.24 -21.04 12.73
C GLY A 94 12.85 -20.60 12.27
N ILE A 95 12.03 -20.00 13.13
CA ILE A 95 10.71 -19.47 12.75
C ILE A 95 10.80 -18.45 11.60
N TRP A 96 11.83 -17.60 11.64
CA TRP A 96 12.11 -16.60 10.60
C TRP A 96 12.59 -17.23 9.29
N ASP A 97 13.46 -18.25 9.37
CA ASP A 97 13.94 -18.97 8.19
C ASP A 97 12.79 -19.71 7.49
N ARG A 98 11.90 -20.34 8.27
CA ARG A 98 10.68 -20.96 7.73
C ARG A 98 9.73 -19.94 7.11
N ALA A 99 9.57 -18.76 7.70
CA ALA A 99 8.75 -17.71 7.13
C ALA A 99 9.28 -17.24 5.77
N ALA A 100 10.61 -17.11 5.64
CA ALA A 100 11.27 -16.79 4.38
C ALA A 100 11.06 -17.91 3.33
N ASP A 101 11.23 -19.17 3.71
CA ASP A 101 11.06 -20.34 2.82
C ASP A 101 9.60 -20.51 2.32
N LEU A 102 8.63 -19.96 3.05
CA LEU A 102 7.20 -20.04 2.75
C LEU A 102 6.67 -18.82 1.96
N GLY A 103 7.55 -17.92 1.53
CA GLY A 103 7.18 -16.77 0.71
C GLY A 103 7.03 -15.46 1.49
N GLY A 104 7.74 -15.31 2.62
CA GLY A 104 7.80 -14.05 3.37
C GLY A 104 6.58 -13.79 4.24
N CYS A 105 6.04 -14.83 4.89
CA CYS A 105 4.90 -14.69 5.79
C CYS A 105 5.23 -13.78 6.98
N ALA A 106 4.24 -13.02 7.48
CA ALA A 106 4.37 -12.32 8.75
C ALA A 106 4.47 -13.33 9.91
N VAL A 107 5.23 -13.00 10.96
CA VAL A 107 5.50 -13.90 12.09
C VAL A 107 5.09 -13.25 13.41
N ALA A 108 4.32 -13.96 14.22
CA ALA A 108 4.03 -13.63 15.62
C ALA A 108 4.65 -14.67 16.56
N VAL A 109 5.69 -14.27 17.28
CA VAL A 109 6.25 -15.05 18.39
C VAL A 109 5.45 -14.73 19.66
N LEU A 110 4.65 -15.67 20.14
CA LEU A 110 3.77 -15.49 21.30
C LEU A 110 4.42 -16.03 22.58
N PRO A 111 4.30 -15.33 23.72
CA PRO A 111 3.38 -14.22 23.98
C PRO A 111 3.87 -12.83 23.58
N ASP A 112 5.14 -12.66 23.22
CA ASP A 112 5.78 -11.34 23.06
C ASP A 112 5.13 -10.46 21.97
N ALA A 113 4.66 -11.07 20.88
CA ALA A 113 3.96 -10.41 19.78
C ALA A 113 2.43 -10.35 19.93
N ALA A 114 1.88 -10.60 21.13
CA ALA A 114 0.43 -10.62 21.37
C ALA A 114 -0.26 -9.29 21.05
N GLY A 115 0.37 -8.15 21.38
CA GLY A 115 -0.14 -6.82 21.05
C GLY A 115 -0.19 -6.58 19.54
N TRP A 116 0.91 -6.88 18.84
CA TRP A 116 0.97 -6.79 17.37
C TRP A 116 -0.10 -7.65 16.70
N LEU A 117 -0.31 -8.88 17.18
CA LEU A 117 -1.35 -9.76 16.65
C LEU A 117 -2.75 -9.21 16.94
N ALA A 118 -3.01 -8.64 18.11
CA ALA A 118 -4.30 -8.00 18.43
C ALA A 118 -4.59 -6.81 17.48
N ASP A 119 -3.60 -5.99 17.21
CA ASP A 119 -3.70 -4.85 16.29
C ASP A 119 -4.00 -5.31 14.85
N LEU A 120 -3.36 -6.40 14.41
CA LEU A 120 -3.63 -7.00 13.11
C LEU A 120 -5.06 -7.53 13.01
N LEU A 121 -5.60 -8.15 14.07
CA LEU A 121 -6.95 -8.71 14.08
C LEU A 121 -8.04 -7.62 14.17
N THR A 122 -7.74 -6.47 14.76
CA THR A 122 -8.65 -5.32 14.83
C THR A 122 -8.67 -4.49 13.55
N ALA A 123 -7.62 -4.54 12.72
CA ALA A 123 -7.55 -3.89 11.42
C ALA A 123 -8.67 -4.35 10.46
N ARG A 124 -9.36 -3.40 9.80
CA ARG A 124 -10.51 -3.68 8.91
C ARG A 124 -10.13 -3.71 7.43
N PRO A 125 -10.40 -4.82 6.70
CA PRO A 125 -10.36 -4.79 5.25
C PRO A 125 -11.47 -3.86 4.72
N GLY A 126 -11.10 -2.79 4.01
CA GLY A 126 -11.98 -2.08 3.09
C GLY A 126 -13.03 -1.10 3.66
N GLY A 127 -12.74 -0.34 4.73
CA GLY A 127 -13.61 0.76 5.20
C GLY A 127 -12.89 2.12 5.24
N PRO A 128 -13.60 3.26 5.12
CA PRO A 128 -13.01 4.57 4.92
C PRO A 128 -12.12 5.00 6.11
N ALA A 129 -10.95 5.53 5.78
CA ALA A 129 -9.85 5.80 6.70
C ALA A 129 -10.12 7.03 7.60
N GLY A 130 -10.59 6.77 8.82
CA GLY A 130 -10.33 7.57 10.02
C GLY A 130 -9.33 6.86 10.93
N PRO A 131 -8.97 7.44 12.10
CA PRO A 131 -7.90 6.92 12.96
C PRO A 131 -8.22 5.48 13.41
N GLY A 132 -7.52 4.51 12.80
CA GLY A 132 -7.79 3.06 12.95
C GLY A 132 -8.02 2.29 11.64
N GLY A 133 -8.05 2.96 10.47
CA GLY A 133 -8.07 2.28 9.16
C GLY A 133 -6.68 1.84 8.71
N THR A 134 -6.57 0.70 8.01
CA THR A 134 -5.37 0.40 7.20
C THR A 134 -5.41 1.28 5.96
N GLY A 135 -4.55 2.29 5.93
CA GLY A 135 -4.29 3.11 4.76
C GLY A 135 -4.01 2.30 3.51
N ARG A 136 -4.29 2.90 2.37
CA ARG A 136 -4.05 2.26 1.08
C ARG A 136 -2.64 2.55 0.58
N VAL A 137 -1.99 1.57 -0.03
CA VAL A 137 -0.68 1.71 -0.68
C VAL A 137 -0.88 1.71 -2.19
N LEU A 138 -0.60 2.84 -2.83
CA LEU A 138 -0.67 3.04 -4.27
C LEU A 138 0.75 3.12 -4.83
N GLY A 139 1.15 2.12 -5.60
CA GLY A 139 2.41 2.14 -6.34
C GLY A 139 2.30 2.92 -7.64
N VAL A 140 3.36 3.61 -8.03
CA VAL A 140 3.50 4.25 -9.35
C VAL A 140 4.75 3.69 -10.00
N LEU A 141 4.59 3.07 -11.18
CA LEU A 141 5.66 2.40 -11.90
C LEU A 141 5.80 2.97 -13.31
N GLY A 142 7.02 3.33 -13.71
CA GLY A 142 7.33 3.72 -15.08
C GLY A 142 7.60 2.49 -15.95
N ALA A 143 6.83 2.35 -17.04
CA ALA A 143 7.12 1.38 -18.10
C ALA A 143 8.48 1.63 -18.77
N VAL A 144 8.91 2.90 -18.78
CA VAL A 144 10.21 3.35 -19.29
C VAL A 144 10.82 4.38 -18.35
N GLY A 145 12.13 4.56 -18.41
CA GLY A 145 12.79 5.70 -17.75
C GLY A 145 12.29 7.04 -18.33
N GLY A 146 12.08 8.03 -17.48
CA GLY A 146 11.60 9.35 -17.89
C GLY A 146 10.11 9.41 -18.28
N ALA A 147 9.29 8.41 -17.92
CA ALA A 147 7.85 8.43 -18.16
C ALA A 147 7.10 9.48 -17.31
N GLY A 148 7.74 10.02 -16.26
CA GLY A 148 7.12 10.92 -15.28
C GLY A 148 6.60 10.21 -14.03
N THR A 149 7.14 9.04 -13.67
CA THR A 149 6.74 8.24 -12.50
C THR A 149 6.78 9.06 -11.22
N SER A 150 7.95 9.59 -10.88
CA SER A 150 8.17 10.41 -9.68
C SER A 150 7.30 11.66 -9.69
N THR A 151 7.12 12.28 -10.86
CA THR A 151 6.23 13.44 -11.01
C THR A 151 4.78 13.10 -10.66
N LEU A 152 4.24 12.01 -11.21
CA LEU A 152 2.88 11.59 -10.91
C LEU A 152 2.74 11.17 -9.43
N ALA A 153 3.72 10.46 -8.88
CA ALA A 153 3.73 10.07 -7.47
C ALA A 153 3.66 11.30 -6.54
N CYS A 154 4.48 12.32 -6.79
CA CYS A 154 4.43 13.60 -6.08
C CYS A 154 3.04 14.23 -6.14
N TRP A 155 2.43 14.29 -7.32
CA TRP A 155 1.12 14.93 -7.48
C TRP A 155 -0.03 14.15 -6.84
N LEU A 156 -0.03 12.82 -6.93
CA LEU A 156 -1.02 11.98 -6.26
C LEU A 156 -0.96 12.17 -4.74
N ALA A 157 0.24 12.15 -4.18
CA ALA A 157 0.45 12.31 -2.74
C ALA A 157 0.09 13.73 -2.27
N ASP A 158 0.52 14.79 -2.98
CA ASP A 158 0.18 16.18 -2.64
C ASP A 158 -1.32 16.44 -2.72
N ARG A 159 -1.98 15.92 -3.76
CA ARG A 159 -3.43 16.04 -3.94
C ARG A 159 -4.19 15.39 -2.79
N ALA A 160 -3.83 14.16 -2.41
CA ALA A 160 -4.46 13.45 -1.30
C ALA A 160 -4.21 14.13 0.05
N ALA A 161 -3.00 14.67 0.25
CA ALA A 161 -2.66 15.39 1.49
C ALA A 161 -3.50 16.66 1.73
N HIS A 162 -4.07 17.25 0.67
CA HIS A 162 -4.91 18.45 0.75
C HIS A 162 -6.41 18.15 0.97
N GLU A 163 -6.81 16.88 1.06
CA GLU A 163 -8.22 16.46 1.19
C GLU A 163 -8.57 16.04 2.64
N ASP A 164 -7.95 16.68 3.64
CA ASP A 164 -8.08 16.41 5.08
C ASP A 164 -7.80 14.95 5.50
N ARG A 165 -7.12 14.19 4.63
CA ARG A 165 -6.70 12.81 4.86
C ARG A 165 -5.18 12.72 4.90
N PRO A 166 -4.58 12.13 5.94
CA PRO A 166 -3.13 11.93 6.01
C PRO A 166 -2.60 11.19 4.77
N ALA A 167 -1.66 11.78 4.04
CA ALA A 167 -1.00 11.13 2.91
C ALA A 167 0.52 11.24 3.01
N VAL A 168 1.21 10.26 2.45
CA VAL A 168 2.68 10.17 2.47
C VAL A 168 3.21 9.67 1.14
N LEU A 169 4.32 10.28 0.70
CA LEU A 169 5.09 9.88 -0.48
C LEU A 169 6.32 9.09 -0.06
N VAL A 170 6.55 7.94 -0.69
CA VAL A 170 7.69 7.06 -0.40
C VAL A 170 8.47 6.82 -1.68
N ASP A 171 9.75 7.19 -1.68
CA ASP A 171 10.69 6.91 -2.75
C ASP A 171 11.20 5.45 -2.62
N ALA A 172 10.78 4.58 -3.52
CA ALA A 172 11.30 3.22 -3.64
C ALA A 172 12.25 3.04 -4.82
N ASP A 173 12.66 4.12 -5.50
CA ASP A 173 13.67 4.09 -6.55
C ASP A 173 15.05 4.41 -5.99
N ARG A 174 15.70 3.37 -5.45
CA ARG A 174 17.08 3.50 -4.94
C ARG A 174 18.05 4.02 -6.00
N ALA A 175 17.84 3.72 -7.28
CA ALA A 175 18.73 4.14 -8.35
C ALA A 175 18.50 5.60 -8.81
N GLY A 176 17.48 6.27 -8.26
CA GLY A 176 17.18 7.67 -8.50
C GLY A 176 18.08 8.64 -7.75
N CYS A 177 17.86 9.94 -7.97
CA CYS A 177 18.58 11.02 -7.27
C CYS A 177 17.97 11.40 -5.90
N GLY A 178 16.88 10.75 -5.51
CA GLY A 178 16.04 11.13 -4.38
C GLY A 178 14.87 12.01 -4.84
N ILE A 179 13.67 11.70 -4.34
CA ILE A 179 12.46 12.49 -4.63
C ILE A 179 12.51 13.89 -4.00
N ASP A 180 13.35 14.08 -2.97
CA ASP A 180 13.61 15.37 -2.35
C ASP A 180 14.19 16.39 -3.35
N VAL A 181 15.04 15.95 -4.30
CA VAL A 181 15.57 16.80 -5.37
C VAL A 181 14.45 17.30 -6.28
N LEU A 182 13.55 16.40 -6.66
CA LEU A 182 12.41 16.74 -7.50
C LEU A 182 11.43 17.72 -6.82
N LEU A 183 11.39 17.70 -5.49
CA LEU A 183 10.59 18.61 -4.68
C LEU A 183 11.34 19.92 -4.33
N GLY A 184 12.64 20.02 -4.60
CA GLY A 184 13.48 21.14 -4.17
C GLY A 184 13.65 21.23 -2.65
N LEU A 185 13.78 20.08 -1.99
CA LEU A 185 13.83 19.92 -0.52
C LEU A 185 15.09 19.18 -0.05
N GLU A 186 16.18 19.28 -0.81
CA GLU A 186 17.43 18.55 -0.56
C GLU A 186 18.05 18.92 0.79
N ASP A 187 17.93 20.20 1.16
CA ASP A 187 18.47 20.79 2.39
C ASP A 187 17.49 20.67 3.58
N GLN A 188 16.31 20.07 3.38
CA GLN A 188 15.33 19.93 4.45
C GLN A 188 15.72 18.80 5.41
N ASP A 189 15.74 19.12 6.71
CA ASP A 189 15.88 18.12 7.77
C ASP A 189 14.65 17.20 7.88
N GLY A 190 14.91 15.93 8.18
CA GLY A 190 13.89 14.92 8.41
C GLY A 190 14.41 13.51 8.13
N LEU A 191 13.63 12.52 8.54
CA LEU A 191 14.01 11.11 8.39
C LEU A 191 14.14 10.70 6.91
N ARG A 192 15.25 10.02 6.58
CA ARG A 192 15.55 9.49 5.24
C ARG A 192 15.85 7.99 5.27
N TRP A 193 15.89 7.34 4.11
CA TRP A 193 16.20 5.91 4.04
C TRP A 193 17.54 5.53 4.70
N PRO A 194 18.65 6.28 4.52
CA PRO A 194 19.92 5.95 5.18
C PRO A 194 19.85 6.01 6.71
N ASP A 195 18.96 6.82 7.29
CA ASP A 195 18.76 6.86 8.74
C ASP A 195 18.04 5.60 9.22
N LEU A 196 16.99 5.18 8.50
CA LEU A 196 16.26 3.96 8.79
C LEU A 196 17.14 2.70 8.66
N LEU A 197 18.08 2.69 7.72
CA LEU A 197 19.04 1.59 7.55
C LEU A 197 20.03 1.46 8.72
N ARG A 198 20.25 2.54 9.48
CA ARG A 198 21.13 2.54 10.67
C ARG A 198 20.40 2.10 11.94
N ILE A 199 19.07 2.09 11.93
CA ILE A 199 18.25 1.70 13.07
C ILE A 199 18.07 0.18 13.06
N ALA A 200 18.48 -0.47 14.14
CA ALA A 200 18.18 -1.88 14.37
C ALA A 200 16.77 -2.04 14.97
N GLY A 201 15.96 -2.93 14.40
CA GLY A 201 14.66 -3.31 14.97
C GLY A 201 13.45 -2.96 14.11
N THR A 202 12.26 -3.08 14.70
CA THR A 202 10.97 -2.86 14.01
C THR A 202 10.64 -1.38 13.93
N VAL A 203 10.17 -0.91 12.79
CA VAL A 203 9.73 0.48 12.59
C VAL A 203 8.27 0.61 13.03
N HIS A 204 8.03 1.40 14.08
CA HIS A 204 6.68 1.67 14.58
C HIS A 204 6.10 2.95 13.96
N ALA A 205 4.82 2.91 13.59
CA ALA A 205 4.11 4.03 12.96
C ALA A 205 4.19 5.32 13.79
N GLU A 206 4.08 5.20 15.11
CA GLU A 206 4.05 6.31 16.06
C GLU A 206 5.39 7.03 16.19
N GLN A 207 6.48 6.33 15.88
CA GLN A 207 7.83 6.91 15.83
C GLN A 207 8.16 7.42 14.43
N LEU A 208 7.75 6.66 13.41
CA LEU A 208 8.01 6.97 12.01
C LEU A 208 7.33 8.27 11.59
N TRP A 209 6.01 8.38 11.83
CA TRP A 209 5.18 9.46 11.30
C TRP A 209 5.57 10.87 11.77
N PRO A 210 5.90 11.11 13.06
CA PRO A 210 6.36 12.42 13.51
C PRO A 210 7.78 12.77 13.05
N ALA A 211 8.61 11.77 12.75
CA ALA A 211 10.00 11.97 12.33
C ALA A 211 10.16 12.27 10.82
N MET A 212 9.12 12.03 10.01
CA MET A 212 9.18 12.26 8.56
C MET A 212 9.32 13.73 8.21
N ALA A 213 10.07 14.00 7.13
CA ALA A 213 10.08 15.30 6.49
C ALA A 213 8.69 15.67 5.96
N ARG A 214 8.39 16.97 5.89
CA ARG A 214 7.08 17.50 5.48
C ARG A 214 7.20 18.78 4.68
N THR A 215 6.48 18.87 3.57
CA THR A 215 6.24 20.11 2.83
C THR A 215 4.75 20.38 2.76
N GLY A 216 4.29 21.52 3.30
CA GLY A 216 2.86 21.77 3.50
C GLY A 216 2.20 20.64 4.30
N GLN A 217 1.23 19.96 3.70
CA GLN A 217 0.48 18.85 4.28
C GLN A 217 1.10 17.49 3.94
N LEU A 218 1.96 17.44 2.94
CA LEU A 218 2.57 16.22 2.42
C LEU A 218 3.78 15.80 3.27
N ARG A 219 3.74 14.58 3.80
CA ARG A 219 4.93 13.90 4.33
C ARG A 219 5.63 13.11 3.24
N TRP A 220 6.93 12.97 3.35
CA TRP A 220 7.70 12.20 2.38
C TRP A 220 8.89 11.47 3.01
N LEU A 221 9.29 10.36 2.40
CA LEU A 221 10.48 9.58 2.71
C LEU A 221 11.28 9.40 1.41
N SER A 222 12.52 9.91 1.39
CA SER A 222 13.38 9.93 0.22
C SER A 222 14.68 9.17 0.46
N TRP A 223 15.32 8.71 -0.62
CA TRP A 223 16.75 8.49 -0.60
C TRP A 223 17.50 9.82 -0.57
N ASP A 224 18.75 9.79 -0.12
CA ASP A 224 19.67 10.92 -0.25
C ASP A 224 20.99 10.45 -0.88
N ARG A 225 21.98 11.34 -0.91
CA ARG A 225 23.28 11.15 -1.57
C ARG A 225 24.25 10.30 -0.73
N SER A 226 23.88 9.90 0.48
CA SER A 226 24.69 9.11 1.44
C SER A 226 24.38 7.61 1.41
N GLN A 227 23.91 7.09 0.26
CA GLN A 227 23.45 5.71 0.13
C GLN A 227 24.53 4.68 0.56
N PRO A 228 24.28 3.85 1.58
CA PRO A 228 25.22 2.80 1.96
C PRO A 228 25.17 1.65 0.94
N ASP A 229 26.34 1.18 0.49
CA ASP A 229 26.43 0.11 -0.50
C ASP A 229 25.75 -1.19 -0.05
N GLY A 230 25.00 -1.82 -0.96
CA GLY A 230 24.49 -3.19 -0.81
C GLY A 230 23.34 -3.43 0.19
N ALA A 231 22.98 -2.48 1.06
CA ALA A 231 21.92 -2.69 2.06
C ALA A 231 20.50 -2.54 1.46
N ALA A 232 19.67 -3.58 1.50
CA ALA A 232 18.27 -3.50 1.05
C ALA A 232 17.44 -2.63 2.01
N ALA A 233 16.65 -1.69 1.48
CA ALA A 233 15.75 -0.88 2.31
C ALA A 233 14.60 -1.73 2.88
N PRO A 234 14.17 -1.48 4.13
CA PRO A 234 13.11 -2.24 4.79
C PRO A 234 11.71 -1.83 4.30
N TYR A 235 11.47 -1.88 2.98
CA TYR A 235 10.22 -1.41 2.36
C TYR A 235 8.98 -2.02 3.00
N ALA A 236 8.96 -3.34 3.22
CA ALA A 236 7.80 -4.02 3.81
C ALA A 236 7.43 -3.45 5.20
N GLY A 237 8.41 -3.36 6.11
CA GLY A 237 8.17 -2.86 7.47
C GLY A 237 7.76 -1.39 7.50
N VAL A 238 8.37 -0.56 6.65
CA VAL A 238 8.06 0.88 6.57
C VAL A 238 6.69 1.12 5.95
N LEU A 239 6.36 0.47 4.83
CA LEU A 239 5.05 0.62 4.20
C LEU A 239 3.93 0.12 5.11
N GLU A 240 4.17 -0.95 5.86
CA GLU A 240 3.22 -1.47 6.84
C GLU A 240 3.02 -0.52 8.03
N ALA A 241 4.09 0.15 8.49
CA ALA A 241 3.97 1.21 9.49
C ALA A 241 3.22 2.43 8.94
N LEU A 242 3.50 2.85 7.70
CA LEU A 242 2.84 3.98 7.07
C LEU A 242 1.38 3.71 6.74
N ARG A 243 1.00 2.46 6.42
CA ARG A 243 -0.40 2.04 6.30
C ARG A 243 -1.19 2.33 7.58
N ARG A 244 -0.59 2.22 8.76
CA ARG A 244 -1.28 2.53 10.02
C ARG A 244 -1.36 4.03 10.31
N ALA A 245 -0.50 4.85 9.71
CA ALA A 245 -0.37 6.27 9.99
C ALA A 245 -1.04 7.18 8.94
N ALA A 246 -1.13 6.72 7.69
CA ALA A 246 -1.66 7.46 6.55
C ALA A 246 -2.95 6.84 6.04
N ALA A 247 -3.86 7.65 5.50
CA ALA A 247 -4.97 7.17 4.69
C ALA A 247 -4.53 6.73 3.28
N LEU A 248 -3.46 7.35 2.74
CA LEU A 248 -2.85 6.99 1.46
C LEU A 248 -1.32 7.05 1.53
N VAL A 249 -0.67 5.96 1.16
CA VAL A 249 0.77 5.85 0.94
C VAL A 249 1.00 5.75 -0.55
N VAL A 250 1.63 6.75 -1.16
CA VAL A 250 2.02 6.71 -2.58
C VAL A 250 3.48 6.30 -2.68
N VAL A 251 3.76 5.22 -3.39
CA VAL A 251 5.10 4.66 -3.54
C VAL A 251 5.60 4.91 -4.95
N ASP A 252 6.66 5.68 -5.10
CA ASP A 252 7.40 5.79 -6.36
C ASP A 252 8.27 4.54 -6.55
N LEU A 253 7.84 3.63 -7.42
CA LEU A 253 8.57 2.39 -7.71
C LEU A 253 9.68 2.61 -8.77
N GLY A 254 9.83 3.84 -9.27
CA GLY A 254 10.80 4.17 -10.31
C GLY A 254 10.46 3.51 -11.64
N ARG A 255 11.49 3.00 -12.33
CA ARG A 255 11.34 2.24 -13.59
C ARG A 255 11.27 0.75 -13.32
N ALA A 256 10.54 0.02 -14.17
CA ALA A 256 10.53 -1.45 -14.11
C ALA A 256 11.96 -2.03 -14.20
N GLY A 257 12.32 -2.86 -13.23
CA GLY A 257 13.66 -3.45 -13.09
C GLY A 257 13.71 -4.58 -12.07
N ALA A 258 14.92 -4.96 -11.67
CA ALA A 258 15.12 -5.98 -10.64
C ALA A 258 14.56 -5.51 -9.28
N GLY A 259 13.80 -6.36 -8.60
CA GLY A 259 13.17 -6.05 -7.31
C GLY A 259 11.84 -5.29 -7.41
N THR A 260 11.44 -4.80 -8.59
CA THR A 260 10.15 -4.11 -8.76
C THR A 260 8.97 -4.99 -8.36
N ALA A 261 9.01 -6.29 -8.68
CA ALA A 261 7.94 -7.23 -8.35
C ALA A 261 7.69 -7.33 -6.84
N ASP A 262 8.76 -7.41 -6.05
CA ASP A 262 8.69 -7.57 -4.59
C ASP A 262 8.09 -6.32 -3.94
N THR A 263 8.54 -5.13 -4.35
CA THR A 263 8.00 -3.87 -3.82
C THR A 263 6.58 -3.60 -4.33
N ALA A 264 6.28 -3.95 -5.58
CA ALA A 264 4.93 -3.82 -6.13
C ALA A 264 3.92 -4.74 -5.43
N ALA A 265 4.34 -5.92 -4.96
CA ALA A 265 3.49 -6.83 -4.19
C ALA A 265 3.07 -6.26 -2.82
N LEU A 266 3.76 -5.21 -2.34
CA LEU A 266 3.38 -4.48 -1.12
C LEU A 266 2.29 -3.43 -1.37
N CYS A 267 1.97 -3.15 -2.64
CA CYS A 267 0.96 -2.17 -3.04
C CYS A 267 -0.41 -2.82 -3.23
N ASP A 268 -1.48 -2.11 -2.86
CA ASP A 268 -2.86 -2.53 -3.12
C ASP A 268 -3.22 -2.38 -4.60
N GLU A 269 -2.62 -1.39 -5.27
CA GLU A 269 -2.77 -1.14 -6.69
C GLU A 269 -1.50 -0.46 -7.23
N VAL A 270 -1.14 -0.74 -8.48
CA VAL A 270 -0.01 -0.11 -9.17
C VAL A 270 -0.49 0.63 -10.42
N LEU A 271 -0.18 1.92 -10.52
CA LEU A 271 -0.35 2.69 -11.74
C LEU A 271 0.89 2.55 -12.62
N VAL A 272 0.74 1.89 -13.77
CA VAL A 272 1.81 1.72 -14.76
C VAL A 272 1.77 2.87 -15.75
N LEU A 273 2.68 3.81 -15.59
CA LEU A 273 2.81 5.01 -16.42
C LEU A 273 3.56 4.69 -17.71
N THR A 274 2.98 5.03 -18.86
CA THR A 274 3.60 4.79 -20.17
C THR A 274 3.45 6.00 -21.10
N PRO A 275 4.47 6.40 -21.87
CA PRO A 275 4.28 7.39 -22.91
C PRO A 275 3.37 6.85 -24.01
N ARG A 276 2.57 7.72 -24.65
CA ARG A 276 1.71 7.39 -25.81
C ARG A 276 2.52 7.23 -27.10
N THR A 277 3.42 6.25 -27.10
CA THR A 277 4.26 5.83 -28.22
C THR A 277 4.24 4.31 -28.35
N VAL A 278 4.47 3.77 -29.55
CA VAL A 278 4.56 2.31 -29.76
C VAL A 278 5.59 1.67 -28.83
N ARG A 279 6.78 2.27 -28.70
CA ARG A 279 7.84 1.77 -27.81
C ARG A 279 7.42 1.79 -26.34
N GLY A 280 6.72 2.84 -25.92
CA GLY A 280 6.18 2.96 -24.56
C GLY A 280 5.20 1.85 -24.24
N VAL A 281 4.19 1.65 -25.09
CA VAL A 281 3.16 0.61 -24.87
C VAL A 281 3.77 -0.79 -24.86
N LEU A 282 4.72 -1.06 -25.76
CA LEU A 282 5.43 -2.35 -25.75
C LEU A 282 6.26 -2.54 -24.47
N ALA A 283 6.93 -1.49 -23.98
CA ALA A 283 7.62 -1.54 -22.68
C ALA A 283 6.63 -1.75 -21.52
N ALA A 284 5.45 -1.13 -21.58
CA ALA A 284 4.40 -1.29 -20.57
C ALA A 284 3.87 -2.73 -20.50
N ARG A 285 3.80 -3.43 -21.64
CA ARG A 285 3.47 -4.87 -21.66
C ARG A 285 4.49 -5.70 -20.88
N TRP A 286 5.78 -5.39 -21.00
CA TRP A 286 6.82 -6.08 -20.22
C TRP A 286 6.74 -5.73 -18.74
N ALA A 287 6.53 -4.45 -18.41
CA ALA A 287 6.31 -4.02 -17.03
C ALA A 287 5.10 -4.73 -16.40
N ALA A 288 3.98 -4.82 -17.12
CA ALA A 288 2.78 -5.54 -16.66
C ALA A 288 3.08 -7.02 -16.33
N GLY A 289 3.83 -7.71 -17.19
CA GLY A 289 4.24 -9.09 -16.96
C GLY A 289 5.14 -9.27 -15.73
N SER A 290 5.85 -8.22 -15.29
CA SER A 290 6.75 -8.27 -14.14
C SER A 290 6.06 -8.12 -12.77
N LEU A 291 4.77 -7.71 -12.74
CA LEU A 291 4.06 -7.36 -11.51
C LEU A 291 3.49 -8.56 -10.72
N ALA A 292 3.77 -9.80 -11.14
CA ALA A 292 3.49 -11.03 -10.39
C ALA A 292 2.07 -11.17 -9.79
N GLY A 293 1.05 -10.62 -10.44
CA GLY A 293 -0.36 -10.68 -10.00
C GLY A 293 -0.82 -9.51 -9.12
N ALA A 294 0.01 -8.49 -8.90
CA ALA A 294 -0.43 -7.24 -8.30
C ALA A 294 -1.54 -6.59 -9.15
N SER A 295 -2.53 -5.99 -8.47
CA SER A 295 -3.56 -5.21 -9.16
C SER A 295 -2.90 -4.01 -9.84
N ALA A 296 -3.09 -3.86 -11.15
CA ALA A 296 -2.41 -2.83 -11.91
C ALA A 296 -3.31 -2.20 -12.96
N ARG A 297 -3.12 -0.90 -13.17
CA ARG A 297 -3.81 -0.14 -14.22
C ARG A 297 -2.84 0.69 -15.02
N LEU A 298 -3.13 0.84 -16.30
CA LEU A 298 -2.32 1.63 -17.20
C LEU A 298 -2.68 3.12 -17.09
N VAL A 299 -1.66 3.97 -17.14
CA VAL A 299 -1.80 5.42 -17.27
C VAL A 299 -1.00 5.88 -18.49
N PRO A 300 -1.65 6.06 -19.65
CA PRO A 300 -1.00 6.70 -20.79
C PRO A 300 -0.70 8.18 -20.49
N ALA A 301 0.54 8.60 -20.72
CA ALA A 301 1.03 9.92 -20.38
C ALA A 301 1.62 10.66 -21.59
N GLY A 302 1.55 11.99 -21.56
CA GLY A 302 2.21 12.87 -22.51
C GLY A 302 1.44 13.12 -23.80
N LEU A 303 2.16 13.51 -24.86
CA LEU A 303 1.60 13.77 -26.18
C LEU A 303 1.26 12.45 -26.88
N ASN A 304 0.08 12.36 -27.48
CA ASN A 304 -0.26 11.24 -28.35
C ASN A 304 0.33 11.47 -29.74
N VAL A 305 1.55 10.98 -29.96
CA VAL A 305 2.29 11.17 -31.23
C VAL A 305 2.21 9.96 -32.16
N ALA A 306 1.55 8.88 -31.72
CA ALA A 306 1.50 7.61 -32.42
C ALA A 306 0.07 7.03 -32.50
N ASP A 307 -0.95 7.87 -32.35
CA ASP A 307 -2.37 7.50 -32.33
C ASP A 307 -2.67 6.30 -31.42
N VAL A 308 -1.96 6.24 -30.28
CA VAL A 308 -2.18 5.24 -29.24
C VAL A 308 -3.39 5.67 -28.41
N ASP A 309 -4.54 5.12 -28.76
CA ASP A 309 -5.74 5.19 -27.95
C ASP A 309 -5.69 4.23 -26.75
N ASP A 310 -6.63 4.42 -25.83
CA ASP A 310 -6.68 3.67 -24.57
C ASP A 310 -7.07 2.20 -24.80
N ALA A 311 -7.85 1.90 -25.85
CA ALA A 311 -8.27 0.55 -26.18
C ALA A 311 -7.11 -0.29 -26.70
N LEU A 312 -6.29 0.26 -27.61
CA LEU A 312 -5.08 -0.36 -28.11
C LEU A 312 -4.06 -0.59 -26.99
N ALA A 313 -3.88 0.42 -26.12
CA ALA A 313 -2.96 0.32 -25.00
C ALA A 313 -3.39 -0.76 -23.99
N ALA A 314 -4.69 -0.82 -23.66
CA ALA A 314 -5.24 -1.86 -22.79
C ALA A 314 -5.11 -3.26 -23.42
N ALA A 315 -5.48 -3.42 -24.68
CA ALA A 315 -5.39 -4.69 -25.39
C ALA A 315 -3.95 -5.21 -25.49
N THR A 316 -2.97 -4.31 -25.68
CA THR A 316 -1.55 -4.68 -25.81
C THR A 316 -0.92 -5.07 -24.48
N THR A 317 -1.29 -4.38 -23.40
CA THR A 317 -0.67 -4.57 -22.07
C THR A 317 -1.41 -5.60 -21.22
N GLY A 318 -2.68 -5.86 -21.51
CA GLY A 318 -3.56 -6.65 -20.66
C GLY A 318 -4.03 -5.91 -19.40
N LEU A 319 -3.73 -4.61 -19.27
CA LEU A 319 -4.10 -3.79 -18.13
C LEU A 319 -5.27 -2.86 -18.46
N PRO A 320 -6.26 -2.72 -17.56
CA PRO A 320 -7.29 -1.70 -17.72
C PRO A 320 -6.68 -0.29 -17.57
N VAL A 321 -7.20 0.67 -18.33
CA VAL A 321 -6.73 2.07 -18.26
C VAL A 321 -7.44 2.79 -17.10
N ALA A 322 -6.69 3.37 -16.18
CA ALA A 322 -7.23 4.18 -15.07
C ALA A 322 -7.64 5.59 -15.52
N GLY A 323 -6.96 6.11 -16.54
CA GLY A 323 -7.07 7.47 -17.03
C GLY A 323 -5.78 7.86 -17.73
N SER A 324 -5.64 9.13 -18.08
CA SER A 324 -4.45 9.60 -18.78
C SER A 324 -3.90 10.88 -18.19
N LEU A 325 -2.57 11.00 -18.20
CA LEU A 325 -1.89 12.20 -17.75
C LEU A 325 -1.48 13.05 -18.95
N ARG A 326 -2.05 14.24 -19.08
CA ARG A 326 -1.73 15.11 -20.22
C ARG A 326 -0.30 15.64 -20.18
N PHE A 327 0.24 15.95 -21.35
CA PHE A 327 1.47 16.74 -21.45
C PHE A 327 1.26 18.18 -20.97
N SER A 328 2.27 18.73 -20.28
CA SER A 328 2.35 20.15 -19.94
C SER A 328 3.80 20.63 -20.09
N GLY A 329 4.02 21.62 -20.96
CA GLY A 329 5.35 22.17 -21.23
C GLY A 329 5.98 22.92 -20.05
N ALA A 330 5.19 23.27 -19.03
CA ALA A 330 5.69 23.95 -17.82
C ALA A 330 6.32 22.97 -16.81
N VAL A 331 6.06 21.67 -16.93
CA VAL A 331 6.49 20.66 -15.95
C VAL A 331 8.01 20.49 -15.88
N PRO A 332 8.75 20.45 -17.01
CA PRO A 332 10.21 20.34 -16.95
C PRO A 332 10.86 21.49 -16.17
N GLU A 333 10.49 22.74 -16.44
CA GLU A 333 11.01 23.88 -15.69
C GLU A 333 10.58 23.86 -14.22
N ALA A 334 9.33 23.47 -13.94
CA ALA A 334 8.84 23.37 -12.57
C ALA A 334 9.62 22.32 -11.76
N ALA A 335 10.03 21.20 -12.38
CA ALA A 335 10.87 20.18 -11.75
C ALA A 335 12.26 20.73 -11.40
N GLU A 336 12.89 21.49 -12.29
CA GLU A 336 14.23 22.07 -12.05
C GLU A 336 14.21 23.24 -11.05
N THR A 337 13.05 23.83 -10.78
CA THR A 337 12.91 25.01 -9.91
C THR A 337 12.19 24.73 -8.59
N GLY A 338 11.99 23.45 -8.24
CA GLY A 338 11.30 23.05 -7.00
C GLY A 338 9.81 23.42 -6.95
N ARG A 339 9.20 23.78 -8.09
CA ARG A 339 7.79 24.20 -8.20
C ARG A 339 6.88 23.08 -8.72
N LEU A 340 7.33 21.83 -8.64
CA LEU A 340 6.61 20.71 -9.23
C LEU A 340 5.18 20.56 -8.66
N LEU A 341 5.02 20.69 -7.34
CA LEU A 341 3.70 20.56 -6.70
C LEU A 341 2.75 21.68 -7.15
N GLU A 342 3.24 22.91 -7.31
CA GLU A 342 2.47 24.04 -7.83
C GLU A 342 1.96 23.77 -9.25
N ALA A 343 2.81 23.21 -10.12
CA ALA A 343 2.42 22.83 -11.48
C ALA A 343 1.30 21.78 -11.48
N GLY A 344 1.39 20.78 -10.59
CA GLY A 344 0.38 19.72 -10.41
C GLY A 344 -0.98 20.25 -9.98
N ARG A 345 -1.02 21.37 -9.25
CA ARG A 345 -2.25 22.05 -8.80
C ARG A 345 -2.95 22.85 -9.90
N SER A 346 -2.36 22.96 -11.09
CA SER A 346 -3.06 23.58 -12.22
C SER A 346 -4.35 22.83 -12.54
N ARG A 347 -5.45 23.57 -12.84
CA ARG A 347 -6.80 23.01 -13.02
C ARG A 347 -6.85 21.75 -13.91
N ARG A 348 -6.03 21.71 -14.96
CA ARG A 348 -6.01 20.59 -15.92
C ARG A 348 -5.30 19.36 -15.36
N LEU A 349 -4.12 19.53 -14.76
CA LEU A 349 -3.38 18.42 -14.14
C LEU A 349 -4.06 17.92 -12.88
N ALA A 350 -4.54 18.82 -12.02
CA ALA A 350 -5.29 18.48 -10.82
C ALA A 350 -6.55 17.64 -11.12
N ARG A 351 -7.19 17.86 -12.28
CA ARG A 351 -8.33 17.04 -12.74
C ARG A 351 -7.88 15.65 -13.16
N ASP A 352 -6.78 15.52 -13.90
CA ASP A 352 -6.25 14.21 -14.32
C ASP A 352 -5.85 13.40 -13.08
N VAL A 353 -5.14 14.02 -12.14
CA VAL A 353 -4.70 13.40 -10.89
C VAL A 353 -5.89 12.97 -10.03
N ALA A 354 -6.92 13.81 -9.91
CA ALA A 354 -8.14 13.45 -9.19
C ALA A 354 -8.86 12.26 -9.84
N GLY A 355 -9.00 12.27 -11.18
CA GLY A 355 -9.60 11.15 -11.91
C GLY A 355 -8.81 9.84 -11.74
N LEU A 356 -7.49 9.91 -11.64
CA LEU A 356 -6.66 8.73 -11.36
C LEU A 356 -6.89 8.20 -9.93
N LEU A 357 -6.97 9.08 -8.93
CA LEU A 357 -7.30 8.69 -7.54
C LEU A 357 -8.70 8.07 -7.45
N GLU A 358 -9.69 8.64 -8.12
CA GLU A 358 -11.05 8.09 -8.23
C GLU A 358 -11.04 6.71 -8.90
N ALA A 359 -10.35 6.56 -10.02
CA ALA A 359 -10.32 5.31 -10.79
C ALA A 359 -9.74 4.14 -10.00
N VAL A 360 -8.76 4.40 -9.13
CA VAL A 360 -8.23 3.36 -8.25
C VAL A 360 -9.07 3.19 -7.00
N GLY A 361 -9.99 4.08 -6.63
CA GLY A 361 -10.69 4.04 -5.34
C GLY A 361 -9.85 4.59 -4.18
N ALA A 362 -8.94 5.52 -4.49
CA ALA A 362 -8.17 6.31 -3.53
C ALA A 362 -8.69 7.75 -3.43
N ALA A 363 -9.83 8.06 -4.05
CA ALA A 363 -10.53 9.32 -3.84
C ALA A 363 -10.98 9.47 -2.38
N PRO A 364 -11.14 10.73 -1.92
CA PRO A 364 -11.48 11.05 -0.54
C PRO A 364 -12.80 10.45 -0.10
#